data_AF-A0A847BN53-F1
#
_entry.id   AF-A0A847BN53-F1
#
_cell.length_a   1.000
_cell.length_b   1.000
_cell.length_c   1.000
_cell.angle_alpha   90.00
_cell.angle_beta   90.00
_cell.angle_gamma   90.00
#
_symmetry.space_group_name_H-M   'P 1'
#
loop_
_entity.id
_entity.type
_entity.pdbx_description
1 polymer ?
#
loop_
_entity_poly.entity_id
_entity_poly.type
_entity_poly.pdbx_seq_one_letter_code
_entity_poly.pdbx_strand_id
1 'polypeptide(L)'
;MDFRCIRLLRHYDNAEDEDVIYIDESARYTLQAEWGDKVRVLGRKETLAIIQPLREIDRDGLIGRVSQKMLDLAHIEYGEEVLLSHIDDK
;
A
#
# COMPACT_ATOMS: atom_id res chain seq x y z
N MET A 1 -4.96 -15.30 -7.71
CA MET A 1 -4.03 -14.29 -7.16
C MET A 1 -4.45 -12.98 -7.75
N ASP A 2 -5.18 -12.21 -6.97
CA ASP A 2 -5.73 -10.93 -7.37
C ASP A 2 -4.71 -9.86 -7.03
N PHE A 3 -4.16 -9.24 -8.08
CA PHE A 3 -3.17 -8.18 -7.96
C PHE A 3 -3.83 -6.84 -8.23
N ARG A 4 -3.52 -5.84 -7.40
CA ARG A 4 -3.98 -4.46 -7.61
C ARG A 4 -2.79 -3.57 -7.92
N CYS A 5 -2.85 -2.81 -9.01
CA CYS A 5 -1.87 -1.77 -9.28
C CYS A 5 -2.35 -0.46 -8.64
N ILE A 6 -1.49 0.17 -7.84
CA ILE A 6 -1.76 1.47 -7.22
C ILE A 6 -0.54 2.38 -7.34
N ARG A 7 -0.77 3.68 -7.36
CA ARG A 7 0.30 4.67 -7.39
C ARG A 7 0.69 5.09 -5.98
N LEU A 8 1.97 4.96 -5.63
CA LEU A 8 2.46 5.35 -4.31
C LEU A 8 2.73 6.85 -4.23
N LEU A 9 2.19 7.47 -3.20
CA LEU A 9 2.33 8.89 -2.87
C LEU A 9 3.04 9.07 -1.53
N ARG A 10 3.37 10.33 -1.24
CA ARG A 10 4.04 10.73 0.00
C ARG A 10 3.25 10.29 1.22
N HIS A 11 3.97 9.81 2.24
CA HIS A 11 3.41 9.55 3.56
C HIS A 11 2.69 10.78 4.14
N TYR A 12 1.82 10.54 5.10
CA TYR A 12 1.30 11.61 5.94
C TYR A 12 2.39 12.11 6.88
N ASP A 13 2.43 13.43 7.14
CA ASP A 13 3.40 14.12 8.02
C ASP A 13 3.50 13.53 9.45
N ASN A 14 2.60 12.63 9.85
CA ASN A 14 2.54 11.97 11.16
C ASN A 14 2.30 10.46 11.07
N ALA A 15 2.72 9.80 9.99
CA ALA A 15 2.68 8.34 9.92
C ALA A 15 3.82 7.78 10.80
N GLU A 16 3.53 7.45 12.05
CA GLU A 16 4.49 6.84 12.98
C GLU A 16 4.77 5.37 12.62
N ASP A 17 3.84 4.69 11.95
CA ASP A 17 4.00 3.30 11.53
C ASP A 17 4.77 3.18 10.22
N GLU A 18 6.02 2.73 10.33
CA GLU A 18 6.92 2.63 9.18
C GLU A 18 6.54 1.53 8.17
N ASP A 19 5.73 0.55 8.57
CA ASP A 19 5.36 -0.62 7.75
C ASP A 19 3.87 -0.61 7.32
N VAL A 20 3.25 0.57 7.25
CA VAL A 20 1.84 0.72 6.85
C VAL A 20 1.71 1.27 5.43
N ILE A 21 0.73 0.74 4.70
CA ILE A 21 0.26 1.27 3.44
C ILE A 21 -1.19 1.71 3.55
N TYR A 22 -1.43 2.99 3.27
CA TYR A 22 -2.77 3.53 3.22
C TYR A 22 -3.34 3.34 1.82
N ILE A 23 -4.48 2.67 1.69
CA ILE A 23 -5.16 2.43 0.40
C ILE A 23 -6.64 2.83 0.47
N ASP A 24 -7.27 2.99 -0.69
CA ASP A 24 -8.71 3.23 -0.78
C ASP A 24 -9.52 1.95 -0.53
N GLU A 25 -10.81 2.10 -0.21
CA GLU A 25 -11.71 0.97 0.01
C GLU A 25 -11.80 0.07 -1.23
N SER A 26 -11.86 0.63 -2.43
CA SER A 26 -11.93 -0.11 -3.69
C SER A 26 -10.70 -1.00 -3.90
N ALA A 27 -9.50 -0.49 -3.61
CA ALA A 27 -8.26 -1.26 -3.65
C ALA A 27 -8.30 -2.42 -2.66
N ARG A 28 -8.73 -2.16 -1.41
CA ARG A 28 -8.93 -3.22 -0.40
C ARG A 28 -9.92 -4.28 -0.87
N TYR A 29 -11.07 -3.87 -1.39
CA TYR A 29 -12.12 -4.77 -1.88
C TYR A 29 -11.61 -5.71 -2.98
N THR A 30 -10.75 -5.23 -3.89
CA THR A 30 -10.16 -6.09 -4.93
C THR A 30 -9.04 -6.97 -4.42
N LEU A 31 -8.28 -6.52 -3.42
CA LEU A 31 -7.30 -7.37 -2.76
C LEU A 31 -7.96 -8.44 -1.88
N GLN A 32 -9.27 -8.36 -1.64
CA GLN A 32 -10.02 -9.24 -0.74
C GLN A 32 -9.41 -9.30 0.68
N ALA A 33 -8.81 -8.19 1.12
CA ALA A 33 -8.13 -8.07 2.41
C ALA A 33 -8.96 -7.25 3.41
N GLU A 34 -8.69 -7.37 4.71
CA GLU A 34 -9.31 -6.60 5.78
C GLU A 34 -8.35 -5.54 6.36
N TRP A 35 -8.88 -4.43 6.89
CA TRP A 35 -8.02 -3.42 7.50
C TRP A 35 -7.20 -4.01 8.65
N GLY A 36 -5.89 -3.83 8.62
CA GLY A 36 -4.95 -4.50 9.53
C GLY A 36 -4.27 -5.74 8.95
N ASP A 37 -4.71 -6.25 7.80
CA ASP A 37 -4.05 -7.37 7.13
C ASP A 37 -2.69 -6.98 6.53
N LYS A 38 -1.82 -7.98 6.40
CA LYS A 38 -0.54 -7.83 5.71
C LYS A 38 -0.71 -8.11 4.23
N VAL A 39 -0.23 -7.17 3.41
CA VAL A 39 -0.14 -7.31 1.96
C VAL A 39 1.31 -7.29 1.52
N ARG A 40 1.60 -7.96 0.41
CA ARG A 40 2.86 -7.84 -0.31
C ARG A 40 2.81 -6.64 -1.21
N VAL A 41 3.84 -5.83 -1.13
CA VAL A 41 4.09 -4.71 -2.04
C VAL A 41 5.25 -5.10 -2.94
N LEU A 42 4.93 -5.30 -4.22
CA LEU A 42 5.85 -5.69 -5.27
C LEU A 42 6.25 -4.43 -6.05
N GLY A 43 7.41 -3.88 -5.68
CA GLY A 43 8.14 -2.89 -6.44
C GLY A 43 9.28 -3.52 -7.23
N ARG A 44 10.48 -2.92 -7.16
CA ARG A 44 11.71 -3.57 -7.62
C ARG A 44 12.18 -4.65 -6.65
N LYS A 45 11.79 -4.53 -5.38
CA LYS A 45 11.97 -5.52 -4.34
C LYS A 45 10.63 -5.78 -3.65
N GLU A 46 10.43 -7.02 -3.21
CA GLU A 46 9.24 -7.39 -2.44
C GLU A 46 9.39 -6.89 -1.00
N THR A 47 8.34 -6.27 -0.47
CA THR A 47 8.22 -5.93 0.95
C THR A 47 6.82 -6.25 1.47
N LEU A 48 6.66 -6.25 2.79
CA LEU A 48 5.37 -6.47 3.46
C LEU A 48 4.90 -5.16 4.09
N ALA A 49 3.60 -4.90 4.00
CA ALA A 49 2.99 -3.74 4.65
C ALA A 49 1.60 -4.08 5.20
N ILE A 50 1.20 -3.38 6.25
CA ILE A 50 -0.14 -3.50 6.84
C ILE A 50 -1.08 -2.53 6.14
N ILE A 51 -2.25 -2.98 5.71
CA ILE A 51 -3.24 -2.11 5.06
C ILE A 51 -4.02 -1.27 6.07
N GLN A 52 -4.08 0.03 5.79
CA GLN A 52 -4.90 1.00 6.53
C GLN A 52 -5.74 1.87 5.58
N PRO A 53 -6.86 2.42 6.06
CA PRO A 53 -7.70 3.28 5.24
C PRO A 53 -7.03 4.64 4.96
N LEU A 54 -7.13 5.13 3.73
CA LEU A 54 -6.81 6.52 3.39
C LEU A 54 -7.69 7.50 4.16
N ARG A 55 -7.14 8.69 4.45
CA ARG A 55 -7.94 9.78 5.02
C ARG A 55 -9.00 10.22 4.02
N GLU A 56 -10.14 10.70 4.52
CA GLU A 56 -11.30 11.13 3.71
C GLU A 56 -10.97 12.09 2.56
N ILE A 57 -9.93 12.90 2.75
CA ILE A 57 -9.49 13.90 1.77
C ILE A 57 -8.71 13.31 0.57
N ASP A 58 -8.26 12.06 0.68
CA ASP A 58 -7.43 11.35 -0.30
C ASP A 58 -8.16 10.15 -0.94
N ARG A 59 -9.47 9.99 -0.75
CA ARG A 59 -10.23 8.83 -1.28
C ARG A 59 -10.39 8.82 -2.80
N ASP A 60 -9.86 9.81 -3.51
CA ASP A 60 -10.07 9.97 -4.94
C ASP A 60 -8.83 9.52 -5.73
N GLY A 61 -8.94 8.35 -6.35
CA GLY A 61 -7.93 7.78 -7.24
C GLY A 61 -7.25 6.55 -6.65
N LEU A 62 -6.74 5.68 -7.53
CA LEU A 62 -6.00 4.45 -7.21
C LEU A 62 -4.62 4.76 -6.61
N ILE A 63 -4.63 5.48 -5.51
CA ILE A 63 -3.44 5.97 -4.83
C ILE A 63 -3.24 5.17 -3.54
N GLY A 64 -1.98 4.99 -3.17
CA GLY A 64 -1.62 4.56 -1.84
C GLY A 64 -0.60 5.50 -1.23
N ARG A 65 -0.58 5.63 0.09
CA ARG A 65 0.43 6.42 0.80
C ARG A 65 1.26 5.49 1.66
N VAL A 66 2.57 5.71 1.64
CA VAL A 66 3.54 4.82 2.30
C VAL A 66 4.66 5.64 2.91
N SER A 67 5.24 5.12 3.99
CA SER A 67 6.44 5.69 4.62
C SER A 67 7.61 5.74 3.63
N GLN A 68 8.54 6.67 3.84
CA GLN A 68 9.77 6.72 3.05
C GLN A 68 10.62 5.45 3.23
N LYS A 69 10.59 4.84 4.41
CA LYS A 69 11.26 3.57 4.68
C LYS A 69 10.73 2.45 3.78
N MET A 70 9.42 2.36 3.60
CA MET A 70 8.83 1.29 2.79
C MET A 70 9.19 1.45 1.32
N LEU A 71 9.27 2.68 0.82
CA LEU A 71 9.80 2.97 -0.51
C LEU A 71 11.26 2.55 -0.67
N ASP A 72 12.10 2.82 0.33
CA ASP A 72 13.50 2.40 0.32
C ASP A 72 13.62 0.86 0.32
N LEU A 73 12.85 0.19 1.18
CA LEU A 73 12.82 -1.28 1.28
C LEU A 73 12.39 -1.96 -0.02
N ALA A 74 11.36 -1.43 -0.66
CA ALA A 74 10.83 -1.94 -1.92
C ALA A 74 11.54 -1.40 -3.16
N HIS A 75 12.49 -0.47 -2.96
CA HIS A 75 13.21 0.26 -4.01
C HIS A 75 12.25 0.93 -5.02
N ILE A 76 11.31 1.73 -4.51
CA ILE A 76 10.27 2.43 -5.28
C ILE A 76 10.43 3.94 -5.05
N GLU A 77 10.16 4.76 -6.07
CA GLU A 77 10.13 6.21 -5.97
C GLU A 77 8.70 6.76 -5.81
N TYR A 78 8.57 7.98 -5.26
CA TYR A 78 7.26 8.63 -5.17
C TYR A 78 6.66 8.84 -6.56
N GLY A 79 5.41 8.41 -6.74
CA GLY A 79 4.69 8.47 -8.00
C GLY A 79 4.83 7.24 -8.88
N GLU A 80 5.66 6.26 -8.50
CA GLU A 80 5.68 4.95 -9.18
C GLU A 80 4.43 4.12 -8.87
N GLU A 81 4.09 3.28 -9.83
CA GLU A 81 3.01 2.30 -9.72
C GLU A 81 3.57 0.97 -9.23
N VAL A 82 2.86 0.35 -8.29
CA VAL A 82 3.29 -0.86 -7.61
C VAL A 82 2.20 -1.89 -7.61
N LEU A 83 2.59 -3.15 -7.54
CA LEU A 83 1.66 -4.25 -7.44
C LEU A 83 1.45 -4.62 -5.98
N LEU A 84 0.20 -4.58 -5.54
CA LEU A 84 -0.23 -5.14 -4.27
C LEU A 84 -0.79 -6.54 -4.50
N SER A 85 -0.40 -7.45 -3.62
CA SER A 85 -0.97 -8.80 -3.54
C SER A 85 -1.34 -9.11 -2.10
N HIS A 86 -2.52 -9.67 -1.90
CA HIS A 86 -2.85 -10.27 -0.61
C HIS A 86 -1.95 -11.48 -0.33
N ILE A 87 -1.59 -11.68 0.93
CA ILE A 87 -0.84 -12.85 1.37
C ILE A 87 -1.88 -13.92 1.70
N ASP A 88 -2.17 -14.78 0.73
CA ASP A 88 -2.85 -16.03 0.99
C ASP A 88 -1.87 -16.92 1.79
N ASP A 89 -1.94 -16.85 3.12
CA ASP A 89 -1.30 -17.84 3.99
C ASP A 89 -2.09 -19.14 3.81
N LYS A 90 -1.59 -19.98 2.91
CA LYS A 90 -2.21 -21.25 2.53
C LYS A 90 -1.69 -22.39 3.38
#